data_AF-A0A915A3R8-F1
#
_entry.id   AF-A0A915A3R8-F1
#
_cell.length_a   1.000
_cell.length_b   1.000
_cell.length_c   1.000
_cell.angle_alpha   90.00
_cell.angle_beta   90.00
_cell.angle_gamma   90.00
#
_symmetry.space_group_name_H-M   'P 1'
#
loop_
_entity.id
_entity.type
_entity.pdbx_description
1 polymer ?
#
loop_
_entity_poly.entity_id
_entity_poly.type
_entity_poly.pdbx_seq_one_letter_code
_entity_poly.pdbx_strand_id
1 'polypeptide(L)'
;MAVVTGRILPVPRILYGGKTRQVVIPDKGIWDMRGKQYFSGVEVHTWAVACFVQCSLCSETALMSFVGSIQHIANDNGMTMSARPCFCKYAVNCEQVEPMFKFIQ
;
A
#
# COMPACT_ATOMS: atom_id res chain seq x y z
N MET A 1 25.90 36.70 -11.21
CA MET A 1 25.76 35.36 -10.61
C MET A 1 27.13 34.91 -10.13
N ALA A 2 27.24 34.38 -8.91
CA ALA A 2 28.48 33.79 -8.42
C ALA A 2 28.66 32.38 -9.03
N VAL A 3 29.88 32.05 -9.44
CA VAL A 3 30.22 30.70 -9.92
C VAL A 3 30.48 29.81 -8.71
N VAL A 4 29.76 28.69 -8.63
CA VAL A 4 29.90 27.70 -7.55
C VAL A 4 30.20 26.35 -8.16
N THR A 5 31.16 25.63 -7.57
CA THR A 5 31.48 24.24 -7.94
C THR A 5 30.65 23.27 -7.11
N GLY A 6 29.69 22.60 -7.76
CA GLY A 6 28.90 21.52 -7.14
C GLY A 6 29.52 20.14 -7.32
N ARG A 7 28.95 19.13 -6.65
CA ARG A 7 29.26 17.71 -6.84
C ARG A 7 27.97 16.91 -6.96
N ILE A 8 27.99 15.87 -7.80
CA ILE A 8 26.94 14.86 -7.87
C ILE A 8 27.51 13.58 -7.25
N LEU A 9 26.89 13.12 -6.17
CA LEU A 9 27.31 11.89 -5.50
C LEU A 9 26.85 10.67 -6.31
N PRO A 10 27.60 9.55 -6.29
CA PRO A 10 27.16 8.31 -6.90
C PRO A 10 25.89 7.78 -6.21
N VAL A 11 25.05 7.10 -6.99
CA VAL A 11 23.82 6.50 -6.47
C VAL A 11 24.11 5.24 -5.65
N PRO A 12 23.36 4.99 -4.56
CA PRO A 12 23.45 3.73 -3.83
C PRO A 12 22.72 2.60 -4.58
N ARG A 13 23.07 1.36 -4.26
CA ARG A 13 22.33 0.17 -4.70
C ARG A 13 21.22 -0.14 -3.70
N ILE A 14 20.02 -0.45 -4.18
CA ILE A 14 18.85 -0.78 -3.34
C ILE A 14 18.61 -2.29 -3.45
N LEU A 15 18.69 -3.00 -2.32
CA LEU A 15 18.42 -4.44 -2.24
C LEU A 15 16.97 -4.69 -1.80
N TYR A 16 16.28 -5.51 -2.57
CA TYR A 16 14.93 -5.99 -2.30
C TYR A 16 14.94 -7.42 -1.77
N GLY A 17 13.78 -7.88 -1.33
CA GLY A 17 13.58 -9.20 -0.75
C GLY A 17 12.95 -10.16 -1.75
N GLY A 18 12.05 -11.00 -1.23
CA GLY A 18 11.45 -12.10 -2.00
C GLY A 18 12.47 -13.16 -2.41
N LYS A 19 12.04 -14.08 -3.28
CA LYS A 19 12.89 -15.20 -3.75
C LYS A 19 14.08 -14.75 -4.58
N THR A 20 13.93 -13.65 -5.33
CA THR A 20 14.93 -13.18 -6.31
C THR A 20 15.93 -12.18 -5.72
N ARG A 21 15.64 -11.60 -4.54
CA ARG A 21 16.49 -10.61 -3.85
C ARG A 21 17.09 -9.56 -4.80
N GLN A 22 16.24 -8.97 -5.63
CA GLN A 22 16.67 -8.09 -6.72
C GLN A 22 17.44 -6.87 -6.19
N VAL A 23 18.44 -6.43 -6.95
CA VAL A 23 19.17 -5.19 -6.68
C VAL A 23 18.92 -4.17 -7.78
N VAL A 24 18.60 -2.94 -7.39
CA VAL A 24 18.31 -1.83 -8.29
C VAL A 24 19.36 -0.74 -8.14
N ILE A 25 19.69 -0.12 -9.26
CA ILE A 25 20.54 1.07 -9.31
C ILE A 25 19.63 2.22 -9.78
N PRO A 26 19.40 3.25 -8.95
CA PRO A 26 18.59 4.40 -9.36
C PRO A 26 19.18 5.10 -10.59
N ASP A 27 18.32 5.52 -11.51
CA ASP A 27 18.69 6.35 -12.66
C ASP A 27 18.17 7.76 -12.46
N LYS A 28 19.07 8.75 -12.44
CA LYS A 28 18.74 10.18 -12.20
C LYS A 28 17.83 10.40 -10.97
N GLY A 29 18.03 9.61 -9.92
CA GLY A 29 17.24 9.68 -8.69
C GLY A 29 15.90 8.93 -8.74
N ILE A 30 15.63 8.14 -9.78
CA ILE A 30 14.38 7.41 -9.97
C ILE A 30 14.61 5.90 -9.92
N TRP A 31 13.69 5.19 -9.29
CA TRP A 31 13.54 3.74 -9.39
C TRP A 31 12.06 3.37 -9.12
N ASP A 32 11.69 2.11 -9.34
CA ASP A 32 10.34 1.61 -9.05
C ASP A 32 10.37 0.22 -8.40
N MET A 33 9.20 -0.25 -7.98
CA MET A 33 8.96 -1.55 -7.34
C MET A 33 8.53 -2.66 -8.30
N ARG A 34 8.46 -2.42 -9.61
CA ARG A 34 7.91 -3.41 -10.56
C ARG A 34 8.73 -4.70 -10.55
N GLY A 35 8.08 -5.83 -10.35
CA GLY A 35 8.72 -7.15 -10.23
C GLY A 35 9.57 -7.35 -8.97
N LYS A 36 9.54 -6.41 -8.02
CA LYS A 36 10.33 -6.42 -6.77
C LYS A 36 9.40 -6.63 -5.58
N GLN A 37 9.91 -7.32 -4.56
CA GLN A 37 9.21 -7.53 -3.31
C GLN A 37 9.94 -6.82 -2.17
N TYR A 38 9.23 -6.39 -1.14
CA TYR A 38 9.84 -5.78 0.04
C TYR A 38 10.95 -6.66 0.62
N PHE A 39 11.98 -6.03 1.18
CA PHE A 39 13.10 -6.73 1.82
C PHE A 39 12.60 -7.69 2.91
N SER A 40 11.68 -7.21 3.74
CA SER A 40 10.91 -7.99 4.70
C SER A 40 9.44 -7.61 4.55
N GLY A 41 8.67 -8.44 3.87
CA GLY A 41 7.22 -8.27 3.79
C GLY A 41 6.53 -8.64 5.10
N VAL A 42 5.44 -7.96 5.42
CA VAL A 42 4.58 -8.30 6.55
C VAL A 42 3.42 -9.16 6.05
N GLU A 43 2.99 -10.11 6.87
CA GLU A 43 1.77 -10.87 6.65
C GLU A 43 0.60 -10.17 7.36
N VAL A 44 -0.44 -9.81 6.60
CA VAL A 44 -1.64 -9.13 7.07
C VAL A 44 -2.78 -10.14 7.13
N HIS A 45 -2.95 -10.78 8.27
CA HIS A 45 -4.00 -11.78 8.47
C HIS A 45 -5.38 -11.16 8.71
N THR A 46 -5.43 -10.05 9.45
CA THR A 46 -6.67 -9.37 9.84
C THR A 46 -6.62 -7.91 9.45
N TRP A 47 -7.64 -7.47 8.72
CA TRP A 47 -7.75 -6.10 8.23
C TRP A 47 -9.22 -5.76 7.94
N ALA A 48 -9.54 -4.48 7.93
CA ALA A 48 -10.89 -3.96 7.75
C ALA A 48 -10.91 -2.77 6.79
N VAL A 49 -12.08 -2.51 6.21
CA VAL A 49 -12.36 -1.34 5.38
C VAL A 49 -13.61 -0.64 5.93
N ALA A 50 -13.45 0.63 6.29
CA ALA A 50 -14.54 1.52 6.63
C ALA A 50 -14.61 2.61 5.57
N CYS A 51 -15.69 2.66 4.80
CA CYS A 51 -15.90 3.66 3.75
C CYS A 51 -16.75 4.81 4.31
N PHE A 52 -16.15 5.99 4.42
CA PHE A 52 -16.84 7.18 4.94
C PHE A 52 -17.55 8.00 3.87
N VAL A 53 -17.45 7.57 2.61
CA VAL A 53 -18.12 8.18 1.47
C VAL A 53 -19.52 7.60 1.36
N GLN A 54 -20.51 8.42 1.00
CA GLN A 54 -21.87 7.95 0.76
C GLN A 54 -21.89 6.87 -0.35
N CYS A 55 -22.71 5.84 -0.18
CA CYS A 55 -22.82 4.73 -1.15
C CYS A 55 -23.27 5.18 -2.56
N SER A 56 -23.94 6.33 -2.66
CA SER A 56 -24.29 6.98 -3.94
C SER A 56 -23.06 7.48 -4.71
N LEU A 57 -21.99 7.83 -4.02
CA LEU A 57 -20.74 8.34 -4.60
C LEU A 57 -19.66 7.26 -4.70
N CYS A 58 -19.69 6.28 -3.79
CA CYS A 58 -18.82 5.11 -3.81
C CYS A 58 -19.71 3.87 -3.77
N SER A 59 -19.95 3.25 -4.93
CA SER A 59 -20.77 2.05 -5.00
C SER A 59 -20.06 0.86 -4.36
N GLU A 60 -20.84 -0.12 -3.91
CA GLU A 60 -20.30 -1.38 -3.38
C GLU A 60 -19.39 -2.08 -4.39
N THR A 61 -19.75 -2.08 -5.68
CA THR A 61 -18.90 -2.63 -6.74
C THR A 61 -17.54 -1.93 -6.80
N ALA A 62 -17.51 -0.60 -6.77
CA ALA A 62 -16.25 0.15 -6.78
C ALA A 62 -15.39 -0.14 -5.54
N LEU A 63 -16.03 -0.22 -4.37
CA LEU A 63 -15.37 -0.55 -3.11
C LEU A 63 -14.75 -1.97 -3.16
N MET A 64 -15.48 -2.94 -3.70
CA MET A 64 -14.97 -4.32 -3.83
C MET A 64 -13.87 -4.44 -4.88
N SER A 65 -13.94 -3.70 -5.99
CA SER A 65 -12.83 -3.61 -6.96
C SER A 65 -11.57 -3.01 -6.33
N PHE A 66 -11.73 -1.99 -5.48
CA PHE A 66 -10.62 -1.39 -4.73
C PHE A 66 -10.00 -2.38 -3.73
N VAL A 67 -10.82 -3.10 -2.97
CA VAL A 67 -10.39 -4.17 -2.06
C VAL A 67 -9.56 -5.23 -2.79
N GLY A 68 -10.04 -5.69 -3.96
CA GLY A 68 -9.28 -6.65 -4.78
C GLY A 68 -7.95 -6.09 -5.29
N SER A 69 -7.93 -4.81 -5.66
CA SER A 69 -6.71 -4.14 -6.14
C SER A 69 -5.65 -4.01 -5.03
N ILE A 70 -6.06 -3.65 -3.81
CA ILE A 70 -5.16 -3.63 -2.64
C ILE A 70 -4.53 -5.01 -2.43
N GLN A 71 -5.36 -6.04 -2.41
CA GLN A 71 -4.89 -7.40 -2.18
C GLN A 71 -3.89 -7.84 -3.25
N HIS A 72 -4.18 -7.55 -4.52
CA HIS A 72 -3.29 -7.90 -5.63
C HIS A 72 -1.93 -7.20 -5.50
N ILE A 73 -1.94 -5.88 -5.26
CA ILE A 73 -0.72 -5.08 -5.11
C ILE A 73 0.08 -5.53 -3.87
N ALA A 74 -0.58 -5.81 -2.75
CA ALA A 74 0.10 -6.28 -1.54
C ALA A 74 0.87 -7.59 -1.83
N ASN A 75 0.20 -8.58 -2.43
CA ASN A 75 0.81 -9.86 -2.73
C ASN A 75 1.96 -9.75 -3.75
N ASP A 76 1.80 -8.93 -4.80
CA ASP A 76 2.85 -8.70 -5.80
C ASP A 76 4.11 -8.09 -5.18
N ASN A 77 3.95 -7.21 -4.19
CA ASN A 77 5.06 -6.61 -3.45
C ASN A 77 5.59 -7.50 -2.32
N GLY A 78 5.08 -8.73 -2.16
CA GLY A 78 5.54 -9.67 -1.13
C GLY A 78 4.96 -9.41 0.25
N MET A 79 3.85 -8.67 0.36
CA MET A 79 3.02 -8.61 1.57
C MET A 79 1.84 -9.57 1.41
N THR A 80 1.90 -10.71 2.09
CA THR A 80 0.79 -11.66 2.05
C THR A 80 -0.40 -11.11 2.84
N MET A 81 -1.53 -10.89 2.17
CA MET A 81 -2.71 -10.27 2.76
C MET A 81 -3.93 -11.17 2.56
N SER A 82 -4.70 -11.37 3.63
CA SER A 82 -5.94 -12.15 3.59
C SER A 82 -6.90 -11.64 2.52
N ALA A 83 -7.51 -12.55 1.75
CA ALA A 83 -8.26 -12.21 0.55
C ALA A 83 -9.53 -11.37 0.79
N ARG A 84 -10.11 -11.46 1.98
CA ARG A 84 -11.28 -10.65 2.35
C ARG A 84 -10.98 -9.93 3.66
N PRO A 85 -11.34 -8.64 3.77
CA PRO A 85 -11.31 -7.97 5.06
C PRO A 85 -12.32 -8.62 6.01
N CYS A 86 -12.03 -8.63 7.32
CA CYS A 86 -12.98 -9.09 8.33
C CYS A 86 -14.20 -8.16 8.46
N PHE A 87 -14.08 -6.93 7.97
CA PHE A 87 -15.11 -5.91 8.01
C PHE A 87 -15.02 -5.02 6.76
N CYS A 88 -16.14 -4.79 6.07
CA CYS A 88 -16.23 -3.88 4.93
C CYS A 88 -17.61 -3.19 4.96
N LYS A 89 -17.68 -1.96 5.47
CA LYS A 89 -18.96 -1.23 5.63
C LYS A 89 -18.82 0.26 5.40
N TYR A 90 -19.96 0.89 5.11
CA TYR A 90 -20.11 2.33 5.06
C TYR A 90 -20.44 2.91 6.43
N ALA A 91 -19.88 4.07 6.76
CA ALA A 91 -20.22 4.87 7.94
C ALA A 91 -20.23 6.34 7.54
N VAL A 92 -21.35 7.04 7.64
CA VAL A 92 -21.47 8.41 7.13
C VAL A 92 -21.34 9.45 8.25
N ASN A 93 -21.79 9.08 9.45
CA ASN A 93 -21.87 9.99 10.59
C ASN A 93 -20.68 9.80 11.52
N CYS A 94 -20.14 10.91 12.06
CA CYS A 94 -18.96 10.86 12.94
C CYS A 94 -19.21 10.05 14.21
N GLU A 95 -20.46 10.01 14.68
CA GLU A 95 -20.93 9.24 15.82
C GLU A 95 -20.82 7.73 15.59
N GLN A 96 -20.71 7.26 14.34
CA GLN A 96 -20.57 5.85 14.00
C GLN A 96 -19.11 5.36 14.10
N VAL A 97 -18.12 6.26 14.14
CA VAL A 97 -16.69 5.90 14.12
C VAL A 97 -16.30 5.11 15.36
N GLU A 98 -16.56 5.66 16.55
CA GLU A 98 -16.16 5.04 17.81
C GLU A 98 -16.84 3.68 18.04
N PRO A 99 -18.17 3.51 17.89
CA PRO A 99 -18.81 2.20 18.01
C PRO A 99 -18.29 1.19 17.00
N MET A 100 -18.03 1.62 15.76
CA MET A 100 -17.49 0.75 14.72
C MET A 100 -16.08 0.27 15.05
N PHE A 101 -15.21 1.15 15.54
CA PHE A 101 -13.84 0.78 15.89
C PHE A 101 -13.80 -0.14 17.11
N LYS A 102 -14.65 0.10 18.11
CA LYS A 102 -14.82 -0.81 19.26
C LYS A 102 -15.32 -2.21 18.85
N PHE A 103 -16.07 -2.32 17.76
CA PHE A 103 -16.54 -3.60 17.24
C PHE A 103 -15.45 -4.37 16.46
N ILE A 104 -14.55 -3.66 15.77
CA ILE A 104 -13.50 -4.25 14.92
C ILE A 104 -12.28 -4.72 15.74
N GLN A 105 -12.13 -4.21 16.96
CA GLN A 105 -11.00 -4.47 17.86
C GLN A 105 -11.02 -5.88 18.48
#